data_AF-A0A9X1GLZ6-F1
#
_entry.id   AF-A0A9X1GLZ6-F1
#
_cell.length_a   1.000
_cell.length_b   1.000
_cell.length_c   1.000
_cell.angle_alpha   90.00
_cell.angle_beta   90.00
_cell.angle_gamma   90.00
#
_symmetry.space_group_name_H-M   'P 1'
#
loop_
_entity.id
_entity.type
_entity.pdbx_description
1 polymer ?
#
loop_
_entity_poly.entity_id
_entity_poly.type
_entity_poly.pdbx_seq_one_letter_code
_entity_poly.pdbx_strand_id
1 'polypeptide(L)'
;MDISPNQSSTQFLTLEESAKVDAALLSSPEKFLTRLTISSLRILQYIAKDYEVAIEDLTTPQVIAWFEKDAKIRREEGIEEAFLKW
;
A
#
# COMPACT_ATOMS: atom_id res chain seq x y z
N MET A 1 -4.92 17.30 -23.38
CA MET A 1 -4.20 16.10 -22.86
C MET A 1 -5.24 15.30 -22.10
N ASP A 2 -5.73 14.26 -22.76
CA ASP A 2 -6.75 13.36 -22.25
C ASP A 2 -6.28 12.67 -20.96
N ILE A 3 -7.04 12.86 -19.89
CA ILE A 3 -6.85 12.14 -18.63
C ILE A 3 -7.52 10.78 -18.84
N SER A 4 -6.73 9.74 -19.10
CA SER A 4 -7.26 8.38 -19.20
C SER A 4 -7.95 8.01 -17.87
N PRO A 5 -9.22 7.54 -17.88
CA PRO A 5 -10.02 7.38 -16.67
C PRO A 5 -9.71 6.08 -15.88
N ASN A 6 -8.54 5.46 -16.07
CA ASN A 6 -8.22 4.15 -15.49
C ASN A 6 -6.96 4.19 -14.60
N GLN A 7 -6.95 5.05 -13.59
CA GLN A 7 -5.98 5.00 -12.48
C GLN A 7 -6.72 4.76 -11.16
N SER A 8 -7.43 3.63 -11.08
CA SER A 8 -7.84 3.03 -9.81
C SER A 8 -6.92 1.86 -9.45
N SER A 9 -5.63 1.95 -9.78
CA SER A 9 -4.62 1.15 -9.08
C SER A 9 -4.40 1.79 -7.73
N THR A 10 -4.74 1.10 -6.64
CA THR A 10 -4.70 1.59 -5.26
C THR A 10 -3.44 2.44 -5.00
N GLN A 11 -3.60 3.77 -5.01
CA GLN A 11 -2.49 4.69 -4.83
C GLN A 11 -2.22 4.85 -3.34
N PHE A 12 -1.26 4.08 -2.83
CA PHE A 12 -0.88 4.07 -1.40
C PHE A 12 -0.05 5.29 -0.97
N LEU A 13 0.28 6.20 -1.88
CA LEU A 13 0.94 7.47 -1.57
C LEU A 13 0.23 8.59 -2.31
N THR A 14 -0.35 9.55 -1.60
CA THR A 14 -1.10 10.64 -2.25
C THR A 14 -0.15 11.61 -2.97
N LEU A 15 -0.68 12.37 -3.93
CA LEU A 15 0.10 13.43 -4.59
C LEU A 15 0.67 14.45 -3.59
N GLU A 16 -0.13 14.81 -2.58
CA GLU A 16 0.29 15.71 -1.51
C GLU A 16 1.48 15.15 -0.71
N GLU A 17 1.43 13.86 -0.35
CA GLU A 17 2.54 13.23 0.35
C GLU A 17 3.77 13.07 -0.53
N SER A 18 3.60 12.73 -1.82
CA SER A 18 4.73 12.72 -2.74
C SER A 18 5.41 14.08 -2.79
N ALA A 19 4.63 15.17 -2.86
CA ALA A 19 5.17 16.53 -2.84
C ALA A 19 5.91 16.84 -1.52
N LYS A 20 5.39 16.39 -0.38
CA LYS A 20 6.09 16.51 0.92
C LYS A 20 7.41 15.74 0.93
N VAL A 21 7.45 14.53 0.38
CA VAL A 21 8.70 13.75 0.26
C VAL A 21 9.68 14.42 -0.68
N ASP A 22 9.22 15.02 -1.78
CA ASP A 22 10.08 15.75 -2.72
C ASP A 22 10.68 17.02 -2.12
N ALA A 23 9.92 17.74 -1.31
CA ALA A 23 10.37 18.93 -0.60
C ALA A 23 11.33 18.63 0.58
N ALA A 24 11.37 17.39 1.05
CA ALA A 24 12.24 17.00 2.16
C ALA A 24 13.72 17.08 1.77
N LEU A 25 14.56 17.48 2.74
CA LEU A 25 16.03 17.49 2.64
C LEU A 25 16.60 16.07 2.78
N LEU A 26 16.19 15.19 1.87
CA LEU A 26 16.56 13.79 1.80
C LEU A 26 17.27 13.52 0.46
N SER A 27 18.23 12.60 0.48
CA SER A 27 18.82 12.02 -0.72
C SER A 27 17.80 11.17 -1.50
N SER A 28 18.09 10.86 -2.77
CA SER A 28 17.18 10.05 -3.59
C SER A 28 16.84 8.68 -2.99
N PRO A 29 17.80 7.91 -2.42
CA PRO A 29 17.48 6.65 -1.75
C PRO A 29 16.56 6.82 -0.54
N GLU A 30 16.78 7.86 0.27
CA GLU A 30 15.94 8.14 1.44
C GLU A 30 14.53 8.56 1.03
N LYS A 31 14.39 9.37 -0.04
CA LYS A 31 13.10 9.72 -0.62
C LYS A 31 12.35 8.49 -1.14
N PHE A 32 13.05 7.55 -1.78
CA PHE A 32 12.45 6.29 -2.21
C PHE A 32 11.96 5.48 -0.99
N LEU A 33 12.82 5.29 0.00
CA LEU A 33 12.47 4.54 1.21
C LEU A 33 11.31 5.20 1.96
N THR A 34 11.27 6.52 2.04
CA THR A 34 10.17 7.26 2.69
C THR A 34 8.84 6.97 2.01
N ARG A 35 8.78 6.97 0.67
CA ARG A 35 7.57 6.63 -0.08
C ARG A 35 7.14 5.19 0.16
N LEU A 36 8.09 4.26 0.19
CA LEU A 36 7.83 2.86 0.50
C LEU A 36 7.26 2.73 1.92
N THR A 37 7.88 3.34 2.93
CA THR A 37 7.43 3.28 4.32
C THR A 37 6.02 3.86 4.51
N ILE A 38 5.71 5.01 3.91
CA ILE A 38 4.37 5.60 3.98
C ILE A 38 3.33 4.66 3.32
N SER A 39 3.68 4.08 2.17
CA SER A 39 2.79 3.14 1.47
C SER A 39 2.57 1.87 2.30
N SER A 40 3.63 1.31 2.90
CA SER A 40 3.56 0.18 3.81
C SER A 40 2.71 0.48 5.04
N LEU A 41 2.79 1.68 5.62
CA LEU A 41 1.97 2.08 6.76
C LEU A 41 0.47 2.00 6.43
N ARG A 42 0.05 2.45 5.25
CA ARG A 42 -1.35 2.35 4.83
C ARG A 42 -1.81 0.91 4.65
N ILE A 43 -0.95 0.06 4.10
CA ILE A 43 -1.24 -1.37 3.98
C ILE A 43 -1.41 -1.97 5.37
N LEU A 44 -0.50 -1.69 6.32
CA LEU A 44 -0.63 -2.17 7.70
C LEU A 44 -1.91 -1.67 8.39
N GLN A 45 -2.30 -0.40 8.18
CA GLN A 45 -3.57 0.13 8.69
C GLN A 45 -4.77 -0.64 8.12
N TYR A 46 -4.74 -1.01 6.85
CA TYR A 46 -5.79 -1.83 6.23
C TYR A 46 -5.81 -3.24 6.80
N ILE A 47 -4.65 -3.90 6.92
CA ILE A 47 -4.53 -5.25 7.48
C ILE A 47 -5.04 -5.29 8.93
N ALA A 48 -4.67 -4.29 9.75
CA ALA A 48 -5.13 -4.16 11.13
C ALA A 48 -6.65 -4.09 11.20
N LYS A 49 -7.26 -3.32 10.28
CA LYS A 49 -8.71 -3.22 10.16
C LYS A 49 -9.37 -4.53 9.71
N ASP A 50 -8.79 -5.26 8.75
CA ASP A 50 -9.32 -6.57 8.29
C ASP A 50 -9.31 -7.62 9.41
N TYR A 51 -8.32 -7.56 10.31
CA TYR A 51 -8.23 -8.44 11.48
C TYR A 51 -8.92 -7.91 12.74
N GLU A 52 -9.50 -6.70 12.69
CA GLU A 52 -10.11 -6.03 13.85
C GLU A 52 -9.16 -5.91 15.07
N VAL A 53 -7.87 -5.65 14.82
CA VAL A 53 -6.85 -5.42 15.86
C VAL A 53 -6.29 -4.01 15.77
N ALA A 54 -5.68 -3.53 16.85
CA ALA A 54 -4.89 -2.31 16.77
C ALA A 54 -3.66 -2.53 15.87
N ILE A 55 -3.15 -1.48 15.23
CA ILE A 55 -2.00 -1.62 14.30
C ILE A 55 -0.73 -2.07 15.03
N GLU A 56 -0.58 -1.66 16.28
CA GLU A 56 0.48 -2.07 17.20
C GLU A 56 0.41 -3.55 17.62
N ASP A 57 -0.77 -4.16 17.50
CA ASP A 57 -1.01 -5.57 17.85
C ASP A 57 -0.87 -6.50 16.62
N LEU A 58 -0.65 -5.96 15.42
CA LEU A 58 -0.43 -6.76 14.23
C LEU A 58 0.82 -7.62 14.37
N THR A 59 0.64 -8.93 14.21
CA THR A 59 1.73 -9.88 14.28
C THR A 59 2.30 -10.19 12.89
N THR A 60 3.57 -10.59 12.83
CA THR A 60 4.20 -11.04 11.58
C THR A 60 3.41 -12.16 10.88
N PRO A 61 2.92 -13.20 11.58
CA PRO A 61 2.09 -14.23 10.94
C PRO A 61 0.80 -13.69 10.32
N GLN A 62 0.12 -12.72 10.95
CA GLN A 62 -1.10 -12.11 10.38
C GLN A 62 -0.78 -11.33 9.11
N VAL A 63 0.32 -10.56 9.10
CA VAL A 63 0.74 -9.84 7.90
C VAL A 63 1.03 -10.82 6.76
N ILE A 64 1.81 -11.89 7.02
CA ILE A 64 2.10 -12.92 6.01
C ILE A 64 0.82 -13.55 5.49
N ALA A 65 -0.07 -14.02 6.39
CA ALA A 65 -1.31 -14.68 6.02
C ALA A 65 -2.23 -13.78 5.19
N TRP A 66 -2.27 -12.48 5.49
CA TRP A 66 -3.05 -11.52 4.71
C TRP A 66 -2.50 -11.36 3.29
N PHE A 67 -1.17 -11.25 3.13
CA PHE A 67 -0.54 -11.19 1.80
C PHE A 67 -0.76 -12.49 1.00
N GLU A 68 -0.75 -13.65 1.65
CA GLU A 68 -1.07 -14.93 1.01
C GLU A 68 -2.53 -14.99 0.54
N LYS A 69 -3.48 -14.52 1.37
CA LYS A 69 -4.91 -14.39 1.06
C LYS A 69 -5.11 -13.48 -0.15
N ASP A 70 -4.53 -12.28 -0.14
CA ASP A 70 -4.64 -11.32 -1.23
C ASP A 70 -4.03 -11.85 -2.54
N ALA A 71 -2.85 -12.48 -2.46
CA ALA A 71 -2.22 -13.12 -3.60
C ALA A 71 -3.03 -14.28 -4.18
N LYS A 72 -3.78 -15.01 -3.33
CA LYS A 72 -4.70 -16.05 -3.77
C LYS A 72 -5.88 -15.45 -4.54
N ILE A 73 -6.53 -14.42 -3.99
CA ILE A 73 -7.61 -13.68 -4.67
C ILE A 73 -7.12 -13.19 -6.04
N ARG A 74 -5.93 -12.58 -6.13
CA ARG A 74 -5.36 -12.14 -7.41
C ARG A 74 -5.24 -13.27 -8.44
N ARG A 75 -4.79 -14.45 -8.00
CA ARG A 75 -4.58 -15.61 -8.89
C ARG A 75 -5.88 -16.26 -9.34
N GLU A 76 -6.89 -16.31 -8.46
CA GLU A 76 -8.13 -17.06 -8.68
C GLU A 76 -9.25 -16.19 -9.26
N GLU A 77 -9.34 -14.93 -8.83
CA GLU A 77 -10.44 -14.00 -9.13
C GLU A 77 -9.98 -12.82 -10.01
N GLY A 78 -8.68 -12.55 -10.05
CA GLY A 78 -8.05 -11.54 -10.91
C GLY A 78 -7.53 -10.32 -10.15
N ILE A 79 -6.74 -9.50 -10.84
CA ILE A 79 -6.07 -8.32 -10.26
C ILE A 79 -7.04 -7.24 -9.76
N GLU A 80 -8.21 -7.16 -10.38
CA GLU A 80 -9.25 -6.19 -10.00
C GLU A 80 -9.98 -6.57 -8.71
N GLU A 81 -9.93 -7.84 -8.28
CA GLU A 81 -10.55 -8.29 -7.03
C GLU A 81 -9.57 -8.25 -5.85
N ALA A 82 -8.27 -8.37 -6.10
CA ALA A 82 -7.24 -8.25 -5.06
C ALA A 82 -7.14 -6.81 -4.54
N PHE A 83 -6.81 -6.63 -3.26
CA PHE A 83 -6.54 -5.31 -2.70
C PHE A 83 -5.27 -4.69 -3.30
N LEU A 84 -4.22 -5.49 -3.47
CA LEU A 84 -2.99 -5.08 -4.15
C LEU A 84 -3.14 -5.27 -5.66
N LYS A 85 -3.14 -4.15 -6.39
CA LYS A 85 -3.39 -4.10 -7.84
C LYS A 85 -2.13 -4.30 -8.70
N TRP A 86 -1.15 -5.04 -8.20
CA TRP A 86 0.10 -5.36 -8.90
C TRP A 86 0.46 -6.83 -8.78
#